data_AF-A0A822ELJ8-F1
#
_entry.id   AF-A0A822ELJ8-F1
#
_cell.length_a   1.000
_cell.length_b   1.000
_cell.length_c   1.000
_cell.angle_alpha   90.00
_cell.angle_beta   90.00
_cell.angle_gamma   90.00
#
_symmetry.space_group_name_H-M   'P 1'
#
loop_
_entity.id
_entity.type
_entity.pdbx_description
1 polymer ?
#
loop_
_entity_poly.entity_id
_entity_poly.type
_entity_poly.pdbx_seq_one_letter_code
_entity_poly.pdbx_strand_id
1 'polypeptide(L)'
;EGFPLWILAVIFVLIDAIFLYNANGAIVVAHLTAALMGYIFMVQLKNGNDWGAWMYNLVGKIDELFNPERKYQNQQSSKQHFYKQTVTAFNKTEKVTEKKLNDILDKINSKGYSSLTKDEKEFLERASKE
;
A
#
# COMPACT_ATOMS: atom_id res chain seq x y z
N GLU A 1 7.35 1.39 10.81
CA GLU A 1 8.07 0.94 9.60
C GLU A 1 7.46 -0.39 9.18
N GLY A 2 7.10 -0.56 7.91
CA GLY A 2 6.43 -1.78 7.43
C GLY A 2 7.40 -2.96 7.34
N PHE A 3 6.91 -4.18 7.54
CA PHE A 3 7.72 -5.38 7.34
C PHE A 3 8.15 -5.47 5.86
N PRO A 4 9.45 -5.48 5.56
CA PRO A 4 9.91 -5.47 4.18
C PRO A 4 9.59 -6.80 3.50
N LEU A 5 8.78 -6.75 2.44
CA LEU A 5 8.27 -7.93 1.73
C LEU A 5 9.37 -8.82 1.13
N TRP A 6 10.54 -8.26 0.83
CA TRP A 6 11.68 -9.04 0.32
C TRP A 6 12.19 -10.07 1.33
N ILE A 7 12.09 -9.79 2.64
CA ILE A 7 12.46 -10.76 3.68
C ILE A 7 11.54 -11.98 3.62
N LEU A 8 10.24 -11.74 3.43
CA LEU A 8 9.24 -12.81 3.29
C LEU A 8 9.51 -13.66 2.04
N ALA A 9 9.87 -13.02 0.93
CA ALA A 9 10.23 -13.70 -0.31
C ALA A 9 11.48 -14.59 -0.14
N VAL A 10 12.52 -14.08 0.53
CA VAL A 10 13.74 -14.85 0.80
C VAL A 10 13.46 -16.06 1.69
N ILE A 11 12.69 -15.88 2.77
CA ILE A 11 12.30 -16.98 3.66
C ILE A 11 11.54 -18.06 2.87
N PHE A 12 10.60 -17.65 2.02
CA PHE A 12 9.81 -18.58 1.22
C PHE A 12 10.69 -19.41 0.26
N VAL A 13 11.63 -18.76 -0.44
CA VAL A 13 12.57 -19.44 -1.35
C VAL A 13 13.46 -20.44 -0.61
N LEU A 14 13.93 -20.10 0.60
CA LEU A 14 14.73 -21.01 1.41
C LEU A 14 13.94 -22.25 1.83
N ILE A 15 12.69 -22.05 2.27
CA ILE A 15 11.79 -23.15 2.64
C ILE A 15 11.55 -24.05 1.43
N ASP A 16 11.25 -23.47 0.27
CA ASP A 16 11.00 -24.21 -0.97
C ASP A 16 12.22 -25.05 -1.38
N ALA A 17 13.42 -24.48 -1.28
CA ALA A 17 14.67 -25.20 -1.57
C ALA A 17 14.90 -26.42 -0.66
N ILE A 18 14.54 -26.32 0.63
CA ILE A 18 14.64 -27.44 1.57
C ILE A 18 13.66 -28.56 1.19
N PHE A 19 12.42 -28.20 0.84
CA PHE A 19 11.41 -29.18 0.43
C PHE A 19 11.78 -29.86 -0.90
N LEU A 20 12.39 -29.12 -1.83
CA LEU A 20 12.78 -29.65 -3.14
C LEU A 20 14.01 -30.56 -3.10
N TYR A 21 14.86 -30.49 -2.07
CA TYR A 21 16.09 -31.28 -1.97
C TYR A 21 15.89 -32.80 -2.03
N ASN A 22 14.77 -33.31 -1.49
CA ASN A 22 14.41 -34.74 -1.56
C ASN A 22 13.18 -34.99 -2.44
N ALA A 23 12.76 -34.00 -3.24
CA ALA A 23 11.54 -34.09 -4.01
C ALA A 23 11.75 -34.82 -5.35
N ASN A 24 10.75 -35.60 -5.77
CA ASN A 24 10.73 -36.20 -7.10
C ASN A 24 10.76 -35.11 -8.17
N GLY A 25 11.36 -35.38 -9.33
CA GLY A 25 11.46 -34.40 -10.43
C GLY A 25 10.11 -33.82 -10.88
N ALA A 26 9.02 -34.58 -10.75
CA ALA A 26 7.66 -34.10 -11.01
C ALA A 26 7.24 -32.95 -10.08
N ILE A 27 7.64 -32.98 -8.80
CA ILE A 27 7.34 -31.93 -7.82
C ILE A 27 8.14 -30.68 -8.18
N VAL A 28 9.42 -30.82 -8.52
CA VAL A 28 10.26 -29.70 -8.97
C VAL A 28 9.62 -29.01 -10.19
N VAL A 29 9.16 -29.78 -11.18
CA VAL A 29 8.46 -29.24 -12.37
C VAL A 29 7.15 -28.54 -11.98
N ALA A 30 6.39 -29.08 -11.02
CA ALA A 30 5.16 -28.45 -10.55
C ALA A 30 5.44 -27.09 -9.89
N HIS A 31 6.47 -26.99 -9.05
CA HIS A 31 6.86 -25.72 -8.42
C HIS A 31 7.32 -24.68 -9.45
N LEU A 32 8.14 -25.09 -10.44
CA LEU A 32 8.55 -24.20 -11.53
C LEU A 32 7.35 -23.72 -12.36
N THR A 33 6.41 -24.62 -12.65
CA THR A 33 5.18 -24.28 -13.38
C THR A 33 4.31 -23.31 -12.57
N ALA A 34 4.18 -23.52 -11.26
CA ALA A 34 3.44 -22.63 -10.37
C ALA A 34 4.10 -21.25 -10.29
N ALA A 35 5.42 -21.18 -10.16
CA ALA A 35 6.17 -19.91 -10.15
C ALA A 35 6.00 -19.14 -11.46
N LEU A 36 6.10 -19.84 -12.60
CA LEU A 36 5.87 -19.26 -13.93
C LEU A 36 4.43 -18.76 -14.08
N MET A 37 3.45 -19.57 -13.68
CA MET A 37 2.04 -19.18 -13.73
C MET A 37 1.74 -17.99 -12.83
N GLY A 38 2.32 -17.91 -11.64
CA GLY A 38 2.21 -16.76 -10.75
C GLY A 38 2.80 -15.48 -11.37
N TYR A 39 3.95 -15.60 -12.05
CA TYR A 39 4.53 -14.48 -12.79
C TYR A 39 3.63 -14.01 -13.95
N ILE A 40 3.13 -14.95 -14.77
CA ILE A 40 2.19 -14.65 -15.86
C ILE A 40 0.93 -13.96 -15.32
N PHE A 41 0.38 -14.47 -14.21
CA PHE A 41 -0.78 -13.88 -13.55
C PHE A 41 -0.51 -12.44 -13.10
N MET A 42 0.65 -12.18 -12.48
CA MET A 42 1.04 -10.81 -12.10
C MET A 42 1.21 -9.88 -13.30
N VAL A 43 1.81 -10.35 -14.39
CA VAL A 43 1.95 -9.56 -15.64
C VAL A 43 0.57 -9.24 -16.21
N GLN A 44 -0.33 -10.22 -16.24
CA GLN A 44 -1.67 -10.04 -16.77
C GLN A 44 -2.50 -9.08 -15.92
N LEU A 45 -2.35 -9.13 -14.59
CA LEU A 45 -2.94 -8.15 -13.67
C LEU A 45 -2.40 -6.74 -13.92
N LYS A 46 -1.09 -6.57 -14.11
CA LYS A 46 -0.50 -5.26 -14.45
C LYS A 46 -1.00 -4.72 -15.78
N ASN A 47 -1.31 -5.61 -16.73
CA ASN A 47 -1.89 -5.26 -18.02
C ASN A 47 -3.41 -4.98 -17.93
N GLY A 48 -4.01 -4.99 -16.73
CA GLY A 48 -5.41 -4.65 -16.49
C GLY A 48 -6.38 -5.80 -16.76
N ASN A 49 -5.89 -7.00 -17.04
CA ASN A 49 -6.72 -8.14 -17.33
C ASN A 49 -6.82 -9.06 -16.10
N ASP A 50 -7.88 -8.87 -15.33
CA ASP A 50 -8.08 -9.56 -14.05
C ASP A 50 -8.58 -10.99 -14.22
N TRP A 51 -7.63 -11.95 -14.29
CA TRP A 51 -7.93 -13.39 -14.27
C TRP A 51 -8.51 -13.87 -12.92
N GLY A 52 -8.44 -13.05 -11.86
CA GLY A 52 -9.01 -13.36 -10.55
C GLY A 52 -10.47 -12.93 -10.39
N ALA A 53 -11.04 -12.19 -11.35
CA ALA A 53 -12.39 -11.63 -11.25
C ALA A 53 -13.49 -12.68 -10.99
N TRP A 54 -13.33 -13.90 -11.53
CA TRP A 54 -14.28 -14.99 -11.29
C TRP A 54 -14.33 -15.41 -9.82
N MET A 55 -13.22 -15.28 -9.08
CA MET A 55 -13.13 -15.66 -7.67
C MET A 55 -13.96 -14.72 -6.80
N TYR A 56 -13.90 -13.41 -7.07
CA TYR A 56 -14.76 -12.43 -6.41
C TYR A 56 -16.23 -12.75 -6.64
N ASN A 57 -16.61 -13.05 -7.87
CA ASN A 57 -17.99 -13.42 -8.22
C ASN A 57 -18.43 -14.71 -7.54
N LEU A 58 -17.54 -15.70 -7.39
CA LEU A 58 -17.84 -16.95 -6.70
C LEU A 58 -18.05 -16.71 -5.21
N VAL A 59 -17.18 -15.95 -4.56
CA VAL A 59 -17.34 -15.60 -3.14
C VAL A 59 -18.64 -14.84 -2.92
N GLY A 60 -18.96 -13.87 -3.79
CA GLY A 60 -20.25 -13.16 -3.73
C GLY A 60 -21.45 -14.11 -3.85
N LYS A 61 -21.40 -15.07 -4.78
CA LYS A 61 -22.45 -16.09 -4.92
C LYS A 61 -22.59 -16.99 -3.69
N ILE A 62 -21.47 -17.37 -3.07
CA ILE A 62 -21.48 -18.17 -1.84
C ILE A 62 -22.07 -17.33 -0.69
N ASP A 63 -21.64 -16.07 -0.54
CA ASP A 63 -22.16 -15.17 0.50
C ASP A 63 -23.68 -14.95 0.33
N GLU A 64 -24.16 -14.76 -0.90
CA GLU A 64 -25.60 -14.67 -1.19
C GLU A 64 -26.38 -15.95 -0.83
N LEU A 65 -25.75 -17.11 -0.97
CA LEU A 65 -26.33 -18.41 -0.64
C LEU A 65 -26.50 -18.61 0.86
N PHE A 66 -25.56 -18.09 1.67
CA PHE A 66 -25.56 -18.24 3.12
C PHE A 66 -26.16 -17.04 3.87
N ASN A 67 -26.21 -15.86 3.25
CA ASN A 67 -26.70 -14.61 3.83
C ASN A 67 -27.72 -13.92 2.90
N PRO A 68 -28.92 -14.51 2.69
CA PRO A 68 -29.91 -14.00 1.73
C PRO A 68 -30.47 -12.62 2.08
N GLU A 69 -30.35 -12.17 3.33
CA GLU A 69 -30.80 -10.85 3.78
C GLU A 69 -29.94 -9.69 3.21
N ARG A 70 -28.70 -9.96 2.80
CA ARG A 70 -27.78 -8.94 2.25
C ARG A 70 -28.04 -8.58 0.79
N LYS A 71 -28.92 -9.32 0.11
CA LYS A 71 -29.24 -9.12 -1.32
C LYS A 71 -29.79 -7.72 -1.64
N TYR A 72 -30.40 -7.06 -0.67
CA TYR A 72 -31.07 -5.76 -0.85
C TYR A 72 -30.17 -4.52 -0.63
N GLN A 73 -28.96 -4.68 -0.09
CA GLN A 73 -28.08 -3.54 0.23
C GLN A 73 -26.95 -3.32 -0.78
N ASN A 74 -26.67 -4.29 -1.65
CA ASN A 74 -25.44 -4.29 -2.46
C ASN A 74 -25.57 -3.80 -3.91
N GLN A 75 -26.71 -3.20 -4.30
CA GLN A 75 -26.86 -2.67 -5.66
C GLN A 75 -26.04 -1.39 -5.93
N GLN A 76 -25.39 -0.78 -4.93
CA GLN A 76 -24.73 0.52 -5.09
C GLN A 76 -23.21 0.53 -4.91
N SER A 77 -22.57 -0.61 -4.68
CA SER A 77 -21.13 -0.66 -4.37
C SER A 77 -20.27 -1.42 -5.38
N SER A 78 -20.66 -1.40 -6.67
CA SER A 78 -19.71 -1.67 -7.78
C SER A 78 -18.77 -0.47 -7.98
N LYS A 79 -18.23 0.09 -6.89
CA LYS A 79 -17.05 0.94 -6.97
C LYS A 79 -15.86 0.01 -7.05
N GLN A 80 -15.65 -0.48 -8.26
CA GLN A 80 -14.39 -0.88 -8.84
C GLN A 80 -13.22 -0.48 -7.93
N HIS A 81 -12.74 -1.43 -7.13
CA HIS A 81 -11.57 -1.25 -6.28
C HIS A 81 -10.35 -1.16 -7.21
N PHE A 82 -10.22 -0.03 -7.88
CA PHE A 82 -8.98 0.38 -8.49
C PHE A 82 -7.98 0.53 -7.35
N TYR A 83 -7.10 -0.47 -7.18
CA TYR A 83 -5.80 -0.29 -6.57
C TYR A 83 -4.96 0.63 -7.47
N LYS A 84 -5.41 1.86 -7.68
CA LYS A 84 -4.55 2.96 -8.06
C LYS A 84 -3.87 3.40 -6.77
N GLN A 85 -2.76 2.75 -6.44
CA GLN A 85 -1.73 3.41 -5.67
C GLN A 85 -1.12 4.51 -6.54
N THR A 86 -1.90 5.56 -6.83
CA THR A 86 -1.34 6.90 -6.91
C THR A 86 -0.92 7.19 -5.49
N VAL A 87 0.30 6.79 -5.14
CA VAL A 87 1.00 7.39 -4.02
C VAL A 87 1.10 8.86 -4.43
N THR A 88 0.13 9.66 -4.02
CA THR A 88 0.37 11.09 -3.90
C THR A 88 1.60 11.16 -3.04
N ALA A 89 2.68 11.69 -3.63
CA ALA A 89 3.93 11.91 -2.94
C ALA A 89 3.59 12.39 -1.54
N PHE A 90 4.04 11.64 -0.54
CA PHE A 90 3.95 12.03 0.85
C PHE A 90 4.42 13.49 0.87
N ASN A 91 3.48 14.44 1.01
CA ASN A 91 3.86 15.80 1.33
C ASN A 91 4.50 15.63 2.70
N LYS A 92 5.83 15.58 2.70
CA LYS A 92 6.63 15.49 3.90
C LYS A 92 6.27 16.73 4.68
N THR A 93 5.30 16.60 5.58
CA THR A 93 5.03 17.60 6.60
C THR A 93 6.35 17.69 7.34
N GLU A 94 7.12 18.74 7.04
CA GLU A 94 8.39 18.95 7.70
C GLU A 94 8.11 18.99 9.18
N LYS A 95 8.69 18.05 9.94
CA LYS A 95 8.56 18.03 11.40
C LYS A 95 8.95 19.41 11.92
N VAL A 96 8.19 19.93 12.86
CA VAL A 96 8.53 21.17 13.56
C VAL A 96 9.92 20.98 14.15
N THR A 97 10.90 21.67 13.57
CA THR A 97 12.30 21.55 13.97
C THR A 97 12.63 22.77 14.81
N GLU A 98 13.17 22.57 16.01
CA GLU A 98 13.53 23.67 16.94
C GLU A 98 14.40 24.74 16.28
N LYS A 99 15.29 24.33 15.37
CA LYS A 99 16.13 25.25 14.59
C LYS A 99 15.31 26.23 13.75
N LYS A 100 14.29 25.75 13.01
CA LYS A 100 13.42 26.62 12.19
C LYS A 100 12.56 27.54 13.06
N LEU A 101 12.14 27.07 14.25
CA LEU A 101 11.41 27.90 15.20
C LEU A 101 12.29 29.07 15.69
N ASN A 102 13.52 28.79 16.10
CA ASN A 102 14.46 29.83 16.56
C ASN A 102 14.79 30.84 15.46
N ASP A 103 15.06 30.38 14.23
CA ASP A 103 15.34 31.27 13.10
C ASP A 103 14.16 32.23 12.83
N ILE A 104 12.92 31.74 12.97
CA ILE A 104 11.70 32.55 12.83
C ILE A 104 11.55 33.54 13.99
N LEU A 105 11.81 33.11 15.23
CA LEU A 105 11.76 33.99 16.41
C LEU A 105 12.78 35.13 16.31
N ASP A 106 14.00 34.86 15.84
CA ASP A 106 15.03 35.89 15.62
C ASP A 106 14.63 36.88 14.52
N LYS A 107 13.96 36.40 13.47
CA LYS A 107 13.42 37.23 12.40
C LYS A 107 12.29 38.14 12.91
N ILE A 108 11.40 37.64 13.77
CA ILE A 108 10.37 38.45 14.43
C ILE A 108 11.01 39.50 15.33
N ASN A 109 12.03 39.12 16.12
CA ASN A 109 12.73 40.02 17.02
C ASN A 109 13.43 41.17 16.27
N SER A 110 14.02 40.87 15.11
CA SER A 110 14.77 41.86 14.32
C SER A 110 13.92 42.70 13.36
N LYS A 111 12.89 42.11 12.73
CA LYS A 111 12.13 42.74 11.62
C LYS A 111 10.63 42.81 11.86
N GLY A 112 10.14 42.28 12.98
CA GLY A 112 8.72 42.23 13.32
C GLY A 112 7.95 41.13 12.59
N TYR A 113 6.76 40.81 13.11
CA TYR A 113 5.90 39.72 12.64
C TYR A 113 5.42 39.90 11.17
N SER A 114 5.29 41.14 10.70
CA SER A 114 4.89 41.45 9.32
C SER A 114 5.90 40.96 8.28
N SER A 115 7.16 40.70 8.68
CA SER A 115 8.22 40.22 7.80
C SER A 115 8.17 38.72 7.49
N LEU A 116 7.23 37.98 8.08
CA LEU A 116 7.08 36.55 7.88
C LEU A 116 6.35 36.22 6.57
N THR A 117 6.87 35.22 5.85
CA THR A 117 6.20 34.64 4.69
C THR A 117 4.96 33.84 5.12
N LYS A 118 4.09 33.53 4.15
CA LYS A 118 2.87 32.74 4.42
C LYS A 118 3.21 31.38 5.04
N ASP A 119 4.28 30.75 4.56
CA ASP A 119 4.72 29.43 5.02
C ASP A 119 5.32 29.49 6.45
N GLU A 120 6.05 30.56 6.79
CA GLU A 120 6.59 30.77 8.14
C GLU A 120 5.47 31.01 9.17
N LYS A 121 4.40 31.72 8.77
CA LYS A 121 3.22 31.92 9.63
C LYS A 121 2.46 30.63 9.88
N GLU A 122 2.28 29.82 8.84
CA GLU A 122 1.65 28.50 8.95
C GLU A 122 2.51 27.54 9.78
N PHE A 123 3.84 27.65 9.70
CA PHE A 123 4.75 26.92 10.58
C PHE A 123 4.55 27.29 12.05
N LEU A 124 4.46 28.58 12.39
CA LEU A 124 4.20 29.01 13.77
C LEU A 124 2.84 28.56 14.30
N GLU A 125 1.80 28.62 13.48
CA GLU A 125 0.47 28.17 13.89
C GLU A 125 0.46 26.68 14.23
N ARG A 126 1.19 25.86 13.45
CA ARG A 126 1.35 24.43 13.74
C ARG A 126 2.20 24.19 14.98
N ALA A 127 3.32 24.90 15.13
CA ALA A 127 4.19 24.81 16.29
C ALA A 127 3.47 25.24 17.60
N SER A 128 2.48 26.14 17.53
CA SER A 128 1.67 26.52 18.70
C SER A 128 0.60 25.51 19.11
N LYS A 129 0.28 24.55 18.22
CA LYS A 129 -0.74 23.51 18.45
C LYS A 129 -0.12 22.19 18.91
N GLU A 130 1.22 22.08 18.86
CA GLU A 130 2.00 21.07 19.57
C GLU A 130 2.28 21.56 21.00
#